data_AF-A0A945ZRF8-F1
#
_entry.id   AF-A0A945ZRF8-F1
#
_cell.length_a   1.000
_cell.length_b   1.000
_cell.length_c   1.000
_cell.angle_alpha   90.00
_cell.angle_beta   90.00
_cell.angle_gamma   90.00
#
_symmetry.space_group_name_H-M   'P 1'
#
loop_
_entity.id
_entity.type
_entity.pdbx_description
1 polymer ?
#
loop_
_entity_poly.entity_id
_entity_poly.type
_entity_poly.pdbx_seq_one_letter_code
_entity_poly.pdbx_strand_id
1 'polypeptide(L)'
;MHASKFTSRHIGPREQDQQAMLRSIGVASIDDLIAKTVPEKIRMRKRLNLSPALSESQYLEHIDGISSKNQVFRNYIGMGYNPTEVPSVIRRNVLENPGWYTAYTPYQAEIAQGRLEALLNFQTAVCDLTGMELSNASLLDEATAAAEAMAMAFAARPRAIAKSGANRFLVDEAVFPQTMDLLRTRAKYLGVNLQIVSRKAMQFIAQDDVFGALFQYPDGEGVCSDLTEVIAAAHATQAQVVVAADIMSLALLKSPGSMGADMVVGTTQRFGVPMGYGGPHAAFFAAKTEYKRHFPGRIIGVSKDRLGAPALRMALQTREQHIRRDKATSNICTAQSLLAVMASMYAVYHGPQGLREIAENIHSAARILDAALRGSDQFEQVNEIFFDTLKVKVKGGPDGMRALRARAEAMKINLRYFTDGEYVGVSLHERVSQQELMDLCTVFGVTPMLEVSENRAFLGGLWREVDYLHHPVFNRYRSETEMMRYIKHLENKDLSLVHSMIPLGSCTMKLNAATELIPITWAAFAELHPFCPK
;
A
#
# COMPACT_ATOMS: atom_id res chain seq x y z
N MET A 1 23.48 -40.28 -0.04
CA MET A 1 22.33 -39.86 0.80
C MET A 1 21.21 -39.39 -0.11
N HIS A 2 20.02 -39.99 -0.03
CA HIS A 2 18.87 -39.56 -0.84
C HIS A 2 18.32 -38.24 -0.30
N ALA A 3 18.63 -37.12 -0.96
CA ALA A 3 17.95 -35.86 -0.70
C ALA A 3 16.44 -36.06 -0.91
N SER A 4 15.61 -35.68 0.07
CA SER A 4 14.16 -35.74 -0.04
C SER A 4 13.70 -34.86 -1.22
N LYS A 5 12.90 -35.42 -2.14
CA LYS A 5 12.34 -34.66 -3.27
C LYS A 5 11.20 -33.77 -2.76
N PHE A 6 11.26 -32.46 -3.00
CA PHE A 6 10.20 -31.51 -2.63
C PHE A 6 8.81 -31.94 -3.13
N THR A 7 8.74 -32.59 -4.30
CA THR A 7 7.49 -33.14 -4.86
C THR A 7 6.75 -34.07 -3.89
N SER A 8 7.48 -34.83 -3.06
CA SER A 8 6.90 -35.72 -2.05
C SER A 8 6.31 -34.98 -0.84
N ARG A 9 6.70 -33.73 -0.62
CA ARG A 9 6.10 -32.83 0.39
C ARG A 9 4.95 -32.03 -0.19
N HIS A 10 5.06 -31.61 -1.45
CA HIS A 10 4.04 -30.80 -2.13
C HIS A 10 2.79 -31.61 -2.55
N ILE A 11 2.98 -32.81 -3.11
CA ILE A 11 1.86 -33.65 -3.57
C ILE A 11 1.42 -34.54 -2.41
N GLY A 12 0.19 -34.34 -1.94
CA GLY A 12 -0.39 -35.12 -0.85
C GLY A 12 -0.47 -36.63 -1.16
N PRO A 13 -1.23 -37.05 -2.20
CA PRO A 13 -1.45 -38.45 -2.50
C PRO A 13 -0.15 -39.24 -2.73
N ARG A 14 0.04 -40.29 -1.93
CA ARG A 14 1.12 -41.26 -2.10
C ARG A 14 0.81 -42.23 -3.23
N GLU A 15 1.77 -43.05 -3.61
CA GLU A 15 1.59 -44.02 -4.69
C GLU A 15 0.39 -44.95 -4.44
N GLN A 16 0.21 -45.42 -3.21
CA GLN A 16 -0.92 -46.25 -2.81
C GLN A 16 -2.27 -45.51 -2.93
N ASP A 17 -2.31 -44.23 -2.54
CA ASP A 17 -3.50 -43.38 -2.68
C ASP A 17 -3.83 -43.16 -4.16
N GLN A 18 -2.81 -42.87 -4.98
CA GLN A 18 -2.96 -42.70 -6.43
C GLN A 18 -3.54 -43.96 -7.07
N GLN A 19 -3.01 -45.14 -6.75
CA GLN A 19 -3.54 -46.40 -7.24
C GLN A 19 -5.00 -46.64 -6.80
N ALA A 20 -5.34 -46.31 -5.54
CA ALA A 20 -6.72 -46.42 -5.06
C ALA A 20 -7.67 -45.47 -5.80
N MET A 21 -7.26 -44.22 -6.02
CA MET A 21 -8.04 -43.23 -6.78
C MET A 21 -8.22 -43.64 -8.24
N LEU A 22 -7.16 -44.13 -8.91
CA LEU A 22 -7.20 -44.62 -10.29
C LEU A 22 -8.17 -45.80 -10.46
N ARG A 23 -8.16 -46.75 -9.51
CA ARG A 23 -9.13 -47.85 -9.47
C ARG A 23 -10.56 -47.36 -9.32
N SER A 24 -10.79 -46.37 -8.44
CA SER A 24 -12.11 -45.81 -8.19
C SER A 24 -12.74 -45.19 -9.46
N ILE A 25 -11.93 -44.54 -10.30
CA ILE A 25 -12.38 -43.90 -11.54
C ILE A 25 -12.21 -44.79 -12.79
N GLY A 26 -11.79 -46.05 -12.64
CA GLY A 26 -11.71 -47.02 -13.72
C GLY A 26 -10.65 -46.74 -14.79
N VAL A 27 -9.52 -46.12 -14.43
CA VAL A 27 -8.40 -45.86 -15.36
C VAL A 27 -7.13 -46.59 -14.90
N ALA A 28 -6.32 -47.04 -15.86
CA ALA A 28 -5.20 -47.94 -15.59
C ALA A 28 -3.96 -47.22 -15.03
N SER A 29 -3.78 -45.94 -15.34
CA SER A 29 -2.63 -45.15 -14.95
C SER A 29 -2.92 -43.64 -15.02
N ILE A 30 -2.01 -42.82 -14.50
CA ILE A 30 -2.05 -41.37 -14.69
C ILE A 30 -1.99 -41.00 -16.18
N ASP A 31 -1.19 -41.71 -16.98
CA ASP A 31 -1.11 -41.45 -18.43
C ASP A 31 -2.43 -41.75 -19.14
N ASP A 32 -3.14 -42.83 -18.77
CA ASP A 32 -4.48 -43.16 -19.27
C ASP A 32 -5.49 -42.07 -18.88
N LEU A 33 -5.45 -41.62 -17.62
CA LEU A 33 -6.27 -40.51 -17.15
C LEU A 33 -6.05 -39.23 -17.98
N ILE A 34 -4.78 -38.84 -18.19
CA ILE A 34 -4.44 -37.64 -18.96
C ILE A 34 -4.85 -37.79 -20.43
N ALA A 35 -4.68 -38.97 -21.03
CA ALA A 35 -5.09 -39.24 -22.41
C ALA A 35 -6.61 -39.13 -22.61
N LYS A 36 -7.39 -39.55 -21.61
CA LYS A 36 -8.86 -39.42 -21.61
C LYS A 36 -9.35 -38.01 -21.25
N THR A 37 -8.54 -37.20 -20.60
CA THR A 37 -8.93 -35.87 -20.09
C THR A 37 -8.51 -34.71 -21.00
N VAL A 38 -7.25 -34.69 -21.43
CA VAL A 38 -6.66 -33.56 -22.17
C VAL A 38 -6.62 -33.89 -23.66
N PRO A 39 -7.28 -33.10 -24.55
CA PRO A 39 -7.31 -33.38 -25.98
C PRO A 39 -5.91 -33.48 -26.59
N GLU A 40 -5.64 -34.55 -27.33
CA GLU A 40 -4.31 -34.85 -27.88
C GLU A 40 -3.73 -33.70 -28.72
N LYS A 41 -4.58 -33.01 -29.49
CA LYS A 41 -4.18 -31.91 -30.39
C LYS A 41 -3.54 -30.73 -29.67
N ILE A 42 -3.80 -30.54 -28.37
CA ILE A 42 -3.24 -29.45 -27.56
C ILE A 42 -2.20 -29.94 -26.55
N ARG A 43 -1.91 -31.26 -26.49
CA ARG A 43 -0.92 -31.80 -25.55
C ARG A 43 0.49 -31.50 -26.01
N MET A 44 1.33 -31.11 -25.07
CA MET A 44 2.77 -30.94 -25.29
C MET A 44 3.41 -32.31 -25.54
N ARG A 45 4.08 -32.47 -26.68
CA ARG A 45 4.73 -33.74 -27.08
C ARG A 45 6.15 -33.91 -26.56
N LYS A 46 6.76 -32.84 -26.03
CA LYS A 46 8.10 -32.82 -25.47
C LYS A 46 8.01 -32.46 -23.99
N ARG A 47 8.92 -32.99 -23.18
CA ARG A 47 9.06 -32.55 -21.79
C ARG A 47 9.49 -31.09 -21.75
N LEU A 48 9.09 -30.38 -20.69
CA LEU A 48 9.56 -29.02 -20.44
C LEU A 48 11.10 -29.03 -20.30
N ASN A 49 11.76 -28.08 -20.95
CA ASN A 49 13.20 -27.87 -20.83
C ASN A 49 13.49 -27.03 -19.57
N LEU A 50 13.67 -27.68 -18.43
CA LEU A 50 13.91 -27.05 -17.13
C LEU A 50 15.22 -27.56 -16.52
N SER A 51 15.85 -26.71 -15.71
CA SER A 51 16.98 -27.10 -14.87
C SER A 51 16.60 -28.26 -13.93
N PRO A 52 17.58 -29.05 -13.46
CA PRO A 52 17.34 -30.08 -12.46
C PRO A 52 16.65 -29.50 -11.21
N ALA A 53 15.70 -30.26 -10.66
CA ALA A 53 14.99 -29.86 -9.45
C ALA A 53 15.96 -29.78 -8.25
N LEU A 54 15.84 -28.71 -7.47
CA LEU A 54 16.58 -28.51 -6.23
C LEU A 54 15.87 -29.21 -5.07
N SER A 55 16.65 -29.66 -4.08
CA SER A 55 16.10 -29.94 -2.74
C SER A 55 15.69 -28.63 -2.05
N GLU A 56 14.94 -28.71 -0.94
CA GLU A 56 14.56 -27.51 -0.18
C GLU A 56 15.79 -26.74 0.34
N SER A 57 16.81 -27.44 0.83
CA SER A 57 18.07 -26.83 1.27
C SER A 57 18.82 -26.17 0.11
N GLN A 58 18.92 -26.86 -1.04
CA GLN A 58 19.57 -26.30 -2.23
C GLN A 58 18.82 -25.08 -2.78
N TYR A 59 17.49 -25.06 -2.67
CA TYR A 59 16.69 -23.88 -3.04
C TYR A 59 17.04 -22.70 -2.15
N LEU A 60 17.12 -22.89 -0.82
CA LEU A 60 17.47 -21.81 0.11
C LEU A 60 18.89 -21.27 -0.13
N GLU A 61 19.87 -22.15 -0.34
CA GLU A 61 21.24 -21.74 -0.71
C GLU A 61 21.26 -20.99 -2.05
N HIS A 62 20.51 -21.48 -3.04
CA HIS A 62 20.43 -20.87 -4.36
C HIS A 62 19.81 -19.47 -4.32
N ILE A 63 18.68 -19.31 -3.64
CA ILE A 63 17.97 -18.03 -3.55
C ILE A 63 18.73 -17.04 -2.65
N ASP A 64 19.44 -17.51 -1.63
CA ASP A 64 20.37 -16.69 -0.83
C ASP A 64 21.51 -16.14 -1.69
N GLY A 65 22.14 -17.00 -2.51
CA GLY A 65 23.15 -16.61 -3.48
C GLY A 65 22.66 -15.63 -4.56
N ILE A 66 21.36 -15.63 -4.88
CA ILE A 66 20.75 -14.61 -5.75
C ILE A 66 20.54 -13.32 -4.96
N SER A 67 19.94 -13.41 -3.78
CA SER A 67 19.56 -12.24 -2.97
C SER A 67 20.78 -11.43 -2.52
N SER A 68 21.91 -12.08 -2.25
CA SER A 68 23.18 -11.44 -1.89
C SER A 68 23.79 -10.55 -2.97
N LYS A 69 23.28 -10.61 -4.21
CA LYS A 69 23.66 -9.67 -5.28
C LYS A 69 22.97 -8.31 -5.15
N ASN A 70 21.86 -8.26 -4.42
CA ASN A 70 21.18 -7.00 -4.15
C ASN A 70 21.99 -6.19 -3.13
N GLN A 71 22.07 -4.88 -3.35
CA GLN A 71 22.71 -3.96 -2.42
C GLN A 71 21.65 -3.23 -1.60
N VAL A 72 21.58 -3.54 -0.32
CA VAL A 72 20.62 -2.89 0.59
C VAL A 72 21.22 -1.57 1.06
N PHE A 73 20.85 -0.49 0.36
CA PHE A 73 21.18 0.89 0.73
C PHE A 73 20.11 1.46 1.67
N ARG A 74 20.45 2.52 2.41
CA ARG A 74 19.46 3.34 3.12
C ARG A 74 18.75 4.22 2.10
N ASN A 75 17.43 4.31 2.16
CA ASN A 75 16.63 4.94 1.10
C ASN A 75 15.83 6.13 1.62
N TYR A 76 16.08 7.30 1.02
CA TYR A 76 15.36 8.55 1.26
C TYR A 76 14.74 9.10 -0.03
N ILE A 77 14.38 8.20 -0.95
CA ILE A 77 13.80 8.54 -2.26
C ILE A 77 12.34 9.03 -2.10
N GLY A 78 11.59 8.42 -1.19
CA GLY A 78 10.16 8.70 -1.00
C GLY A 78 9.31 8.18 -2.15
N MET A 79 8.59 9.06 -2.84
CA MET A 79 7.74 8.69 -3.99
C MET A 79 6.67 7.63 -3.65
N GLY A 80 6.12 7.67 -2.43
CA GLY A 80 5.09 6.73 -1.96
C GLY A 80 5.63 5.47 -1.28
N TYR A 81 6.95 5.30 -1.18
CA TYR A 81 7.57 4.16 -0.49
C TYR A 81 8.58 4.68 0.52
N ASN A 82 8.39 4.32 1.78
CA ASN A 82 9.24 4.78 2.87
C ASN A 82 9.64 3.60 3.76
N PRO A 83 10.92 3.47 4.14
CA PRO A 83 11.32 2.51 5.17
C PRO A 83 10.46 2.67 6.44
N THR A 84 10.01 1.56 7.01
CA THR A 84 9.15 1.53 8.21
C THR A 84 9.62 0.40 9.11
N GLU A 85 9.44 0.56 10.41
CA GLU A 85 9.64 -0.54 11.34
C GLU A 85 8.45 -1.49 11.23
N VAL A 86 8.73 -2.75 10.90
CA VAL A 86 7.73 -3.82 10.90
C VAL A 86 7.76 -4.47 12.28
N PRO A 87 6.75 -4.25 13.16
CA PRO A 87 6.82 -4.79 14.51
C PRO A 87 6.99 -6.31 14.47
N SER A 88 8.02 -6.82 15.15
CA SER A 88 8.39 -8.24 15.12
C SER A 88 7.23 -9.16 15.50
N VAL A 89 6.36 -8.70 16.41
CA VAL A 89 5.13 -9.42 16.80
C VAL A 89 4.15 -9.58 15.64
N ILE A 90 4.02 -8.59 14.76
CA ILE A 90 3.15 -8.64 13.58
C ILE A 90 3.82 -9.47 12.48
N ARG A 91 5.11 -9.25 12.20
CA ARG A 91 5.87 -10.05 11.22
C ARG A 91 5.76 -11.54 11.52
N ARG A 92 6.10 -11.94 12.75
CA ARG A 92 6.13 -13.35 13.16
C ARG A 92 4.73 -13.97 13.21
N ASN A 93 3.76 -13.28 13.80
CA ASN A 93 2.47 -13.87 14.11
C ASN A 93 1.38 -13.63 13.05
N VAL A 94 1.65 -12.81 12.02
CA VAL A 94 0.75 -12.57 10.89
C VAL A 94 1.42 -12.95 9.56
N LEU A 95 2.50 -12.26 9.17
CA LEU A 95 3.13 -12.45 7.85
C LEU A 95 3.76 -13.84 7.71
N GLU A 96 4.42 -14.32 8.74
CA GLU A 96 5.11 -15.61 8.77
C GLU A 96 4.22 -16.74 9.36
N ASN A 97 2.93 -16.47 9.59
CA ASN A 97 1.99 -17.41 10.20
C ASN A 97 0.99 -17.99 9.16
N PRO A 98 1.05 -19.30 8.85
CA PRO A 98 0.13 -19.92 7.88
C PRO A 98 -1.33 -19.85 8.30
N GLY A 99 -1.64 -19.64 9.57
CA GLY A 99 -3.01 -19.37 10.03
C GLY A 99 -3.63 -18.14 9.36
N TRP A 100 -2.82 -17.15 8.99
CA TRP A 100 -3.25 -15.88 8.38
C TRP A 100 -3.12 -15.82 6.86
N TYR A 101 -2.08 -16.43 6.26
CA TYR A 101 -1.83 -16.29 4.82
C TYR A 101 -2.39 -17.42 3.94
N THR A 102 -2.83 -18.54 4.51
CA THR A 102 -3.28 -19.70 3.71
C THR A 102 -4.79 -19.71 3.41
N ALA A 103 -5.58 -18.93 4.14
CA ALA A 103 -6.98 -18.73 3.80
C ALA A 103 -7.12 -17.80 2.58
N TYR A 104 -8.30 -17.78 1.98
CA TYR A 104 -8.63 -16.88 0.88
C TYR A 104 -9.71 -15.86 1.29
N THR A 105 -10.29 -15.19 0.29
CA THR A 105 -11.43 -14.28 0.45
C THR A 105 -12.46 -14.85 1.44
N PRO A 106 -12.97 -14.04 2.41
CA PRO A 106 -13.91 -14.47 3.43
C PRO A 106 -15.34 -14.69 2.88
N TYR A 107 -15.48 -15.56 1.87
CA TYR A 107 -16.77 -15.91 1.26
C TYR A 107 -17.73 -16.58 2.25
N GLN A 108 -17.18 -17.39 3.17
CA GLN A 108 -17.91 -18.02 4.28
C GLN A 108 -17.60 -17.22 5.54
N ALA A 109 -18.50 -16.31 5.93
CA ALA A 109 -18.22 -15.30 6.93
C ALA A 109 -18.09 -15.89 8.35
N GLU A 110 -18.86 -16.93 8.65
CA GLU A 110 -18.94 -17.59 9.94
C GLU A 110 -17.61 -18.22 10.38
N ILE A 111 -16.77 -18.60 9.42
CA ILE A 111 -15.43 -19.20 9.61
C ILE A 111 -14.32 -18.23 9.15
N ALA A 112 -14.61 -16.94 9.18
CA ALA A 112 -13.71 -15.88 8.73
C ALA A 112 -13.81 -14.59 9.57
N GLN A 113 -14.41 -14.66 10.77
CA GLN A 113 -14.66 -13.49 11.59
C GLN A 113 -13.37 -12.79 12.04
N GLY A 114 -12.26 -13.51 12.18
CA GLY A 114 -10.96 -12.97 12.56
C GLY A 114 -10.42 -11.98 11.52
N ARG A 115 -10.21 -12.44 10.28
CA ARG A 115 -9.75 -11.54 9.21
C ARG A 115 -10.78 -10.48 8.82
N LEU A 116 -12.08 -10.77 8.95
CA LEU A 116 -13.12 -9.75 8.76
C LEU A 116 -13.01 -8.64 9.81
N GLU A 117 -12.73 -8.97 11.08
CA GLU A 117 -12.52 -7.98 12.14
C GLU A 117 -11.27 -7.14 11.88
N ALA A 118 -10.15 -7.76 11.52
CA ALA A 118 -8.93 -7.04 11.16
C ALA A 118 -9.12 -6.11 9.94
N LEU A 119 -9.87 -6.54 8.92
CA LEU A 119 -10.21 -5.68 7.78
C LEU A 119 -11.19 -4.56 8.15
N LEU A 120 -12.08 -4.78 9.13
CA LEU A 120 -12.92 -3.70 9.67
C LEU A 120 -12.06 -2.70 10.46
N ASN A 121 -11.06 -3.16 11.22
CA ASN A 121 -10.10 -2.28 11.88
C ASN A 121 -9.33 -1.45 10.86
N PHE A 122 -8.90 -2.05 9.74
CA PHE A 122 -8.28 -1.32 8.63
C PHE A 122 -9.20 -0.21 8.10
N GLN A 123 -10.46 -0.54 7.79
CA GLN A 123 -11.44 0.44 7.30
C GLN A 123 -11.64 1.58 8.30
N THR A 124 -11.80 1.26 9.59
CA THR A 124 -11.99 2.26 10.65
C THR A 124 -10.77 3.17 10.78
N ALA A 125 -9.56 2.61 10.77
CA ALA A 125 -8.34 3.40 10.86
C ALA A 125 -8.18 4.35 9.66
N VAL A 126 -8.48 3.87 8.46
CA VAL A 126 -8.47 4.71 7.26
C VAL A 126 -9.54 5.81 7.36
N CYS A 127 -10.77 5.50 7.74
CA CYS A 127 -11.84 6.50 7.89
C CYS A 127 -11.44 7.60 8.89
N ASP A 128 -10.98 7.23 10.08
CA ASP A 128 -10.59 8.17 11.14
C ASP A 128 -9.43 9.08 10.69
N LEU A 129 -8.39 8.51 10.06
CA LEU A 129 -7.22 9.28 9.64
C LEU A 129 -7.53 10.17 8.42
N THR A 130 -8.34 9.70 7.48
CA THR A 130 -8.69 10.49 6.28
C THR A 130 -9.83 11.49 6.52
N GLY A 131 -10.58 11.34 7.61
CA GLY A 131 -11.81 12.10 7.87
C GLY A 131 -12.96 11.71 6.94
N MET A 132 -12.92 10.50 6.37
CA MET A 132 -13.94 9.97 5.46
C MET A 132 -14.94 9.07 6.20
N GLU A 133 -16.11 8.87 5.59
CA GLU A 133 -17.20 8.12 6.21
C GLU A 133 -17.15 6.61 5.92
N LEU A 134 -16.58 6.22 4.78
CA LEU A 134 -16.55 4.84 4.31
C LEU A 134 -15.19 4.51 3.67
N SER A 135 -14.65 3.34 3.98
CA SER A 135 -13.43 2.80 3.37
C SER A 135 -13.65 1.35 2.90
N ASN A 136 -12.90 0.91 1.90
CA ASN A 136 -12.90 -0.49 1.45
C ASN A 136 -11.84 -1.34 2.17
N ALA A 137 -11.88 -2.64 1.92
CA ALA A 137 -10.95 -3.63 2.45
C ALA A 137 -9.74 -3.80 1.52
N SER A 138 -9.14 -2.67 1.13
CA SER A 138 -7.96 -2.46 0.26
C SER A 138 -8.16 -2.50 -1.25
N LEU A 139 -7.24 -1.82 -1.95
CA LEU A 139 -6.92 -1.93 -3.38
C LEU A 139 -5.47 -2.41 -3.58
N LEU A 140 -4.98 -2.39 -4.82
CA LEU A 140 -3.71 -3.02 -5.21
C LEU A 140 -2.47 -2.20 -4.86
N ASP A 141 -2.49 -0.90 -5.15
CA ASP A 141 -1.43 0.09 -4.92
C ASP A 141 -2.01 1.51 -5.04
N GLU A 142 -1.23 2.54 -4.69
CA GLU A 142 -1.72 3.93 -4.70
C GLU A 142 -2.15 4.39 -6.10
N ALA A 143 -1.35 4.06 -7.12
CA ALA A 143 -1.63 4.47 -8.50
C ALA A 143 -2.98 3.90 -8.97
N THR A 144 -3.24 2.62 -8.72
CA THR A 144 -4.50 1.96 -9.06
C THR A 144 -5.66 2.53 -8.26
N ALA A 145 -5.46 2.87 -6.98
CA ALA A 145 -6.47 3.54 -6.18
C ALA A 145 -6.84 4.93 -6.72
N ALA A 146 -5.85 5.74 -7.12
CA ALA A 146 -6.07 7.02 -7.79
C ALA A 146 -6.85 6.87 -9.12
N ALA A 147 -6.50 5.86 -9.93
CA ALA A 147 -7.20 5.60 -11.17
C ALA A 147 -8.65 5.09 -10.94
N GLU A 148 -8.88 4.28 -9.91
CA GLU A 148 -10.22 3.88 -9.48
C GLU A 148 -11.01 5.07 -8.96
N ALA A 149 -10.38 6.05 -8.31
CA ALA A 149 -11.05 7.26 -7.84
C ALA A 149 -11.49 8.14 -9.01
N MET A 150 -10.65 8.30 -10.03
CA MET A 150 -11.03 8.95 -11.29
C MET A 150 -12.19 8.20 -11.98
N ALA A 151 -12.16 6.87 -12.04
CA ALA A 151 -13.23 6.07 -12.65
C ALA A 151 -14.55 6.16 -11.87
N MET A 152 -14.48 6.10 -10.54
CA MET A 152 -15.61 6.29 -9.64
C MET A 152 -16.19 7.69 -9.77
N ALA A 153 -15.33 8.72 -9.83
CA ALA A 153 -15.76 10.10 -10.05
C ALA A 153 -16.50 10.23 -11.39
N PHE A 154 -15.94 9.68 -12.47
CA PHE A 154 -16.55 9.64 -13.80
C PHE A 154 -17.91 8.94 -13.81
N ALA A 155 -18.04 7.83 -13.09
CA ALA A 155 -19.28 7.06 -13.01
C ALA A 155 -20.33 7.69 -12.09
N ALA A 156 -19.91 8.43 -11.07
CA ALA A 156 -20.77 9.03 -10.04
C ALA A 156 -21.13 10.50 -10.32
N ARG A 157 -20.72 11.07 -11.46
CA ARG A 157 -21.04 12.45 -11.81
C ARG A 157 -22.54 12.74 -11.75
N PRO A 158 -22.94 13.96 -11.35
CA PRO A 158 -24.33 14.39 -11.46
C PRO A 158 -24.88 14.20 -12.88
N ARG A 159 -26.17 13.87 -12.98
CA ARG A 159 -26.83 13.62 -14.28
C ARG A 159 -26.71 14.79 -15.25
N ALA A 160 -26.72 16.03 -14.75
CA ALA A 160 -26.56 17.23 -15.57
C ALA A 160 -25.17 17.27 -16.22
N ILE A 161 -24.11 17.06 -15.41
CA ILE A 161 -22.71 16.97 -15.85
C ILE A 161 -22.50 15.80 -16.83
N ALA A 162 -23.11 14.64 -16.58
CA ALA A 162 -23.04 13.52 -17.51
C ALA A 162 -23.72 13.82 -18.86
N LYS A 163 -24.84 14.57 -18.85
CA LYS A 163 -25.58 14.97 -20.08
C LYS A 163 -24.86 16.05 -20.87
N SER A 164 -24.10 16.94 -20.23
CA SER A 164 -23.29 17.95 -20.93
C SER A 164 -22.08 17.35 -21.64
N GLY A 165 -21.75 16.07 -21.37
CA GLY A 165 -20.59 15.40 -21.95
C GLY A 165 -19.28 15.71 -21.25
N ALA A 166 -19.33 16.33 -20.06
CA ALA A 166 -18.16 16.69 -19.25
C ALA A 166 -17.29 15.46 -18.98
N ASN A 167 -16.10 15.43 -19.59
CA ASN A 167 -15.18 14.29 -19.52
C ASN A 167 -13.75 14.71 -19.14
N ARG A 168 -13.55 15.95 -18.70
CA ARG A 168 -12.24 16.46 -18.33
C ARG A 168 -11.94 16.23 -16.84
N PHE A 169 -10.77 15.69 -16.57
CA PHE A 169 -10.27 15.43 -15.22
C PHE A 169 -8.94 16.15 -15.02
N LEU A 170 -8.86 17.02 -14.01
CA LEU A 170 -7.63 17.76 -13.72
C LEU A 170 -6.74 16.94 -12.79
N VAL A 171 -5.44 16.96 -13.01
CA VAL A 171 -4.47 16.31 -12.15
C VAL A 171 -3.36 17.27 -11.82
N ASP A 172 -3.03 17.39 -10.54
CA ASP A 172 -1.91 18.20 -10.07
C ASP A 172 -0.62 17.64 -10.66
N GLU A 173 0.22 18.51 -11.23
CA GLU A 173 1.52 18.10 -11.76
C GLU A 173 2.44 17.54 -10.66
N ALA A 174 2.18 17.90 -9.40
CA ALA A 174 2.93 17.45 -8.24
C ALA A 174 2.49 16.06 -7.70
N VAL A 175 1.64 15.29 -8.38
CA VAL A 175 1.41 13.88 -8.01
C VAL A 175 2.64 13.02 -8.32
N PHE A 176 2.72 11.82 -7.77
CA PHE A 176 3.85 10.94 -8.10
C PHE A 176 3.84 10.52 -9.58
N PRO A 177 5.01 10.44 -10.25
CA PRO A 177 5.09 10.08 -11.67
C PRO A 177 4.40 8.77 -12.03
N GLN A 178 4.56 7.73 -11.21
CA GLN A 178 3.92 6.43 -11.43
C GLN A 178 2.38 6.49 -11.30
N THR A 179 1.87 7.37 -10.44
CA THR A 179 0.43 7.63 -10.30
C THR A 179 -0.10 8.34 -11.56
N MET A 180 0.62 9.35 -12.05
CA MET A 180 0.30 10.05 -13.30
C MET A 180 0.28 9.10 -14.50
N ASP A 181 1.27 8.21 -14.62
CA ASP A 181 1.36 7.27 -15.76
C ASP A 181 0.19 6.28 -15.80
N LEU A 182 -0.24 5.79 -14.63
CA LEU A 182 -1.40 4.91 -14.58
C LEU A 182 -2.72 5.67 -14.83
N LEU A 183 -2.85 6.89 -14.32
CA LEU A 183 -3.99 7.76 -14.61
C LEU A 183 -4.13 8.00 -16.11
N ARG A 184 -3.04 8.38 -16.81
CA ARG A 184 -3.01 8.53 -18.28
C ARG A 184 -3.46 7.26 -18.98
N THR A 185 -2.95 6.11 -18.53
CA THR A 185 -3.29 4.81 -19.11
C THR A 185 -4.78 4.50 -18.96
N ARG A 186 -5.34 4.67 -17.77
CA ARG A 186 -6.76 4.38 -17.50
C ARG A 186 -7.69 5.39 -18.14
N ALA A 187 -7.34 6.68 -18.13
CA ALA A 187 -8.13 7.74 -18.74
C ALA A 187 -8.36 7.50 -20.23
N LYS A 188 -7.31 7.09 -20.96
CA LYS A 188 -7.37 6.76 -22.39
C LYS A 188 -8.47 5.76 -22.74
N TYR A 189 -8.63 4.70 -21.94
CA TYR A 189 -9.60 3.64 -22.21
C TYR A 189 -10.99 3.90 -21.61
N LEU A 190 -11.12 4.90 -20.73
CA LEU A 190 -12.40 5.34 -20.16
C LEU A 190 -13.04 6.50 -20.93
N GLY A 191 -12.32 7.10 -21.89
CA GLY A 191 -12.78 8.30 -22.60
C GLY A 191 -12.70 9.56 -21.75
N VAL A 192 -11.79 9.58 -20.77
CA VAL A 192 -11.50 10.75 -19.92
C VAL A 192 -10.39 11.59 -20.57
N ASN A 193 -10.63 12.89 -20.70
CA ASN A 193 -9.60 13.85 -21.08
C ASN A 193 -8.84 14.28 -19.82
N LEU A 194 -7.62 13.79 -19.65
CA LEU A 194 -6.79 14.10 -18.51
C LEU A 194 -5.96 15.36 -18.80
N GLN A 195 -6.13 16.39 -17.97
CA GLN A 195 -5.39 17.65 -18.08
C GLN A 195 -4.49 17.84 -16.85
N ILE A 196 -3.19 17.92 -17.10
CA ILE A 196 -2.20 18.16 -16.05
C ILE A 196 -2.04 19.66 -15.89
N VAL A 197 -2.15 20.15 -14.65
CA VAL A 197 -2.08 21.57 -14.33
C VAL A 197 -1.35 21.77 -13.02
N SER A 198 -0.64 22.89 -12.89
CA SER A 198 -0.05 23.28 -11.62
C SER A 198 -1.13 23.63 -10.60
N ARG A 199 -0.87 23.35 -9.31
CA ARG A 199 -1.79 23.70 -8.22
C ARG A 199 -2.25 25.15 -8.23
N LYS A 200 -1.34 26.09 -8.53
CA LYS A 200 -1.66 27.53 -8.65
C LYS A 200 -2.62 27.81 -9.81
N ALA A 201 -2.48 27.10 -10.92
CA ALA A 201 -3.38 27.20 -12.07
C ALA A 201 -4.71 26.47 -11.87
N MET A 202 -4.89 25.68 -10.81
CA MET A 202 -6.17 24.98 -10.55
C MET A 202 -7.32 25.89 -10.10
N GLN A 203 -7.11 27.21 -10.03
CA GLN A 203 -8.20 28.19 -9.90
C GLN A 203 -9.19 28.13 -11.10
N PHE A 204 -8.86 27.41 -12.18
CA PHE A 204 -9.71 27.18 -13.35
C PHE A 204 -10.58 25.92 -13.32
N ILE A 205 -10.78 25.28 -12.15
CA ILE A 205 -11.81 24.21 -12.01
C ILE A 205 -13.22 24.75 -12.38
N ALA A 206 -13.38 26.08 -12.46
CA ALA A 206 -14.58 26.80 -12.84
C ALA A 206 -15.14 26.59 -14.28
N GLN A 207 -14.77 25.52 -15.00
CA GLN A 207 -15.22 25.25 -16.37
C GLN A 207 -16.22 24.08 -16.42
N ASP A 208 -17.30 24.23 -17.21
CA ASP A 208 -18.47 23.34 -17.21
C ASP A 208 -18.22 21.87 -17.66
N ASP A 209 -17.05 21.57 -18.22
CA ASP A 209 -16.66 20.23 -18.69
C ASP A 209 -15.73 19.46 -17.72
N VAL A 210 -15.31 20.09 -16.62
CA VAL A 210 -14.51 19.47 -15.56
C VAL A 210 -15.42 18.70 -14.62
N PHE A 211 -15.17 17.41 -14.45
CA PHE A 211 -15.95 16.59 -13.53
C PHE A 211 -15.23 16.25 -12.23
N GLY A 212 -13.92 16.44 -12.19
CA GLY A 212 -13.15 16.21 -10.99
C GLY A 212 -11.69 16.60 -11.10
N ALA A 213 -11.03 16.61 -9.96
CA ALA A 213 -9.63 16.94 -9.81
C ALA A 213 -8.94 15.97 -8.84
N LEU A 214 -7.64 15.72 -9.05
CA LEU A 214 -6.80 14.95 -8.14
C LEU A 214 -5.61 15.77 -7.65
N PHE A 215 -5.42 15.79 -6.33
CA PHE A 215 -4.28 16.40 -5.64
C PHE A 215 -3.50 15.35 -4.85
N GLN A 216 -2.23 15.62 -4.58
CA GLN A 216 -1.40 14.83 -3.65
C GLN A 216 -1.16 15.63 -2.36
N TYR A 217 -1.23 14.97 -1.19
CA TYR A 217 -1.13 15.60 0.14
C TYR A 217 -0.40 14.74 1.20
N PRO A 218 0.82 15.12 1.64
CA PRO A 218 1.73 16.09 1.04
C PRO A 218 2.01 15.75 -0.42
N ASP A 219 2.38 16.73 -1.23
CA ASP A 219 2.61 16.48 -2.65
C ASP A 219 3.92 15.74 -2.94
N GLY A 220 4.09 15.35 -4.20
CA GLY A 220 5.27 14.66 -4.68
C GLY A 220 6.56 15.50 -4.62
N GLU A 221 6.50 16.77 -4.24
CA GLU A 221 7.69 17.59 -3.95
C GLU A 221 7.89 17.82 -2.45
N GLY A 222 7.01 17.29 -1.61
CA GLY A 222 7.04 17.40 -0.16
C GLY A 222 6.20 18.54 0.42
N VAL A 223 5.50 19.33 -0.41
CA VAL A 223 4.74 20.49 0.06
C VAL A 223 3.43 20.06 0.71
N CYS A 224 3.17 20.59 1.89
CA CYS A 224 1.87 20.54 2.55
C CYS A 224 1.11 21.83 2.25
N SER A 225 -0.09 21.73 1.66
CA SER A 225 -0.96 22.89 1.36
C SER A 225 -2.33 22.70 1.97
N ASP A 226 -2.95 23.77 2.48
CA ASP A 226 -4.38 23.73 2.80
C ASP A 226 -5.18 23.72 1.48
N LEU A 227 -5.96 22.65 1.28
CA LEU A 227 -6.74 22.44 0.07
C LEU A 227 -8.19 22.94 0.19
N THR A 228 -8.58 23.51 1.33
CA THR A 228 -9.97 23.89 1.62
C THR A 228 -10.55 24.83 0.55
N GLU A 229 -9.82 25.88 0.17
CA GLU A 229 -10.31 26.86 -0.81
C GLU A 229 -10.44 26.28 -2.22
N VAL A 230 -9.45 25.50 -2.67
CA VAL A 230 -9.48 24.89 -4.01
C VAL A 230 -10.54 23.79 -4.11
N ILE A 231 -10.79 23.05 -3.02
CA ILE A 231 -11.88 22.08 -2.94
C ILE A 231 -13.24 22.79 -3.01
N ALA A 232 -13.43 23.87 -2.25
CA ALA A 232 -14.67 24.65 -2.29
C ALA A 232 -14.94 25.24 -3.69
N ALA A 233 -13.89 25.72 -4.38
CA ALA A 233 -13.99 26.20 -5.76
C ALA A 233 -14.39 25.07 -6.74
N ALA A 234 -13.87 23.85 -6.54
CA ALA A 234 -14.28 22.70 -7.33
C ALA A 234 -15.75 22.35 -7.14
N HIS A 235 -16.21 22.32 -5.90
CA HIS A 235 -17.62 22.03 -5.56
C HIS A 235 -18.59 23.07 -6.10
N ALA A 236 -18.18 24.34 -6.22
CA ALA A 236 -19.00 25.40 -6.84
C ALA A 236 -19.38 25.09 -8.30
N THR A 237 -18.65 24.20 -8.98
CA THR A 237 -18.95 23.71 -10.35
C THR A 237 -19.37 22.25 -10.40
N GLN A 238 -19.68 21.66 -9.24
CA GLN A 238 -20.06 20.24 -9.11
C GLN A 238 -18.93 19.25 -9.47
N ALA A 239 -17.68 19.70 -9.58
CA ALA A 239 -16.52 18.83 -9.78
C ALA A 239 -16.15 18.12 -8.47
N GLN A 240 -15.85 16.83 -8.54
CA GLN A 240 -15.50 16.00 -7.38
C GLN A 240 -14.00 16.02 -7.12
N VAL A 241 -13.57 16.07 -5.86
CA VAL A 241 -12.15 16.15 -5.50
C VAL A 241 -11.64 14.86 -4.88
N VAL A 242 -10.57 14.33 -5.48
CA VAL A 242 -9.78 13.22 -4.99
C VAL A 242 -8.48 13.75 -4.37
N VAL A 243 -8.12 13.25 -3.19
CA VAL A 243 -6.81 13.53 -2.58
C VAL A 243 -6.05 12.22 -2.37
N ALA A 244 -4.91 12.07 -3.05
CA ALA A 244 -3.94 11.03 -2.75
C ALA A 244 -3.10 11.47 -1.55
N ALA A 245 -3.18 10.77 -0.42
CA ALA A 245 -2.59 11.20 0.85
C ALA A 245 -1.69 10.14 1.50
N ASP A 246 -0.65 10.61 2.18
CA ASP A 246 0.21 9.76 3.02
C ASP A 246 -0.47 9.51 4.36
N ILE A 247 -0.76 8.25 4.68
CA ILE A 247 -1.53 7.86 5.86
C ILE A 247 -0.84 8.23 7.19
N MET A 248 0.50 8.28 7.23
CA MET A 248 1.27 8.63 8.44
C MET A 248 1.24 10.14 8.67
N SER A 249 1.36 10.93 7.61
CA SER A 249 1.26 12.39 7.70
C SER A 249 -0.06 12.82 8.33
N LEU A 250 -1.15 12.07 8.12
CA LEU A 250 -2.49 12.39 8.63
C LEU A 250 -2.63 12.19 10.14
N ALA A 251 -1.64 11.60 10.81
CA ALA A 251 -1.55 11.62 12.28
C ALA A 251 -1.12 13.00 12.81
N LEU A 252 -0.51 13.84 11.96
CA LEU A 252 -0.01 15.17 12.31
C LEU A 252 -0.73 16.31 11.56
N LEU A 253 -1.16 16.04 10.34
CA LEU A 253 -1.75 17.00 9.42
C LEU A 253 -3.28 16.93 9.37
N LYS A 254 -3.92 18.07 9.12
CA LYS A 254 -5.36 18.23 8.88
C LYS A 254 -5.84 17.22 7.82
N SER A 255 -6.89 16.48 8.12
CA SER A 255 -7.36 15.41 7.24
C SER A 255 -8.00 15.96 5.96
N PRO A 256 -7.83 15.31 4.80
CA PRO A 256 -8.49 15.73 3.56
C PRO A 256 -10.01 15.83 3.67
N GLY A 257 -10.64 14.96 4.48
CA GLY A 257 -12.07 15.03 4.74
C GLY A 257 -12.51 16.30 5.47
N SER A 258 -11.73 16.76 6.46
CA SER A 258 -12.00 18.05 7.12
C SER A 258 -11.77 19.26 6.20
N MET A 259 -10.99 19.10 5.12
CA MET A 259 -10.82 20.10 4.06
C MET A 259 -11.90 19.98 2.95
N GLY A 260 -12.77 18.98 3.02
CA GLY A 260 -13.92 18.82 2.12
C GLY A 260 -13.76 17.80 0.99
N ALA A 261 -12.68 17.01 0.94
CA ALA A 261 -12.47 16.03 -0.13
C ALA A 261 -13.65 15.05 -0.28
N ASP A 262 -13.91 14.58 -1.50
CA ASP A 262 -14.95 13.58 -1.77
C ASP A 262 -14.43 12.16 -1.62
N MET A 263 -13.16 11.96 -2.01
CA MET A 263 -12.45 10.68 -2.02
C MET A 263 -11.01 10.90 -1.55
N VAL A 264 -10.49 9.97 -0.76
CA VAL A 264 -9.10 9.96 -0.29
C VAL A 264 -8.51 8.58 -0.56
N VAL A 265 -7.35 8.57 -1.21
CA VAL A 265 -6.64 7.34 -1.60
C VAL A 265 -5.19 7.41 -1.18
N GLY A 266 -4.50 6.28 -1.18
CA GLY A 266 -3.07 6.24 -0.87
C GLY A 266 -2.62 4.83 -0.56
N THR A 267 -1.41 4.71 -0.03
CA THR A 267 -0.86 3.43 0.46
C THR A 267 -0.79 3.40 1.98
N THR A 268 -0.99 2.23 2.57
CA THR A 268 -0.70 1.98 3.99
C THR A 268 0.63 1.27 4.20
N GLN A 269 1.55 1.32 3.22
CA GLN A 269 2.85 0.63 3.31
C GLN A 269 3.63 0.99 4.58
N ARG A 270 3.74 2.29 4.89
CA ARG A 270 4.48 2.77 6.07
C ARG A 270 3.76 2.55 7.40
N PHE A 271 2.67 1.77 7.42
CA PHE A 271 2.10 1.20 8.64
C PHE A 271 2.63 -0.23 8.80
N GLY A 272 3.95 -0.36 8.97
CA GLY A 272 4.60 -1.62 9.30
C GLY A 272 4.52 -2.69 8.23
N VAL A 273 4.65 -2.33 6.94
CA VAL A 273 4.80 -3.28 5.83
C VAL A 273 6.11 -3.00 5.09
N PRO A 274 6.97 -4.00 4.79
CA PRO A 274 8.24 -3.76 4.08
C PRO A 274 8.03 -3.12 2.70
N MET A 275 9.00 -2.36 2.19
CA MET A 275 8.91 -1.77 0.84
C MET A 275 8.82 -2.83 -0.27
N GLY A 276 9.43 -4.01 -0.07
CA GLY A 276 9.26 -5.19 -0.92
C GLY A 276 9.64 -4.98 -2.38
N TYR A 277 10.55 -4.03 -2.67
CA TYR A 277 10.88 -3.61 -4.03
C TYR A 277 9.64 -3.24 -4.88
N GLY A 278 8.61 -2.69 -4.22
CA GLY A 278 7.37 -2.21 -4.85
C GLY A 278 6.09 -2.84 -4.30
N GLY A 279 6.18 -3.95 -3.55
CA GLY A 279 5.00 -4.55 -2.92
C GLY A 279 5.22 -5.97 -2.40
N PRO A 280 4.14 -6.60 -1.90
CA PRO A 280 2.77 -6.10 -1.91
C PRO A 280 2.48 -5.09 -0.79
N HIS A 281 1.60 -4.12 -1.05
CA HIS A 281 1.09 -3.16 -0.06
C HIS A 281 -0.41 -2.97 -0.23
N ALA A 282 -1.14 -2.77 0.88
CA ALA A 282 -2.55 -2.40 0.79
C ALA A 282 -2.67 -0.92 0.46
N ALA A 283 -3.29 -0.61 -0.68
CA ALA A 283 -3.79 0.73 -0.91
C ALA A 283 -5.11 0.93 -0.19
N PHE A 284 -5.31 2.11 0.39
CA PHE A 284 -6.58 2.49 0.97
C PHE A 284 -7.40 3.33 -0.02
N PHE A 285 -8.71 3.21 0.10
CA PHE A 285 -9.68 4.02 -0.64
C PHE A 285 -10.82 4.36 0.30
N ALA A 286 -11.01 5.64 0.58
CA ALA A 286 -12.07 6.14 1.43
C ALA A 286 -12.85 7.26 0.75
N ALA A 287 -14.15 7.37 1.02
CA ALA A 287 -15.02 8.39 0.42
C ALA A 287 -16.23 8.67 1.30
N LYS A 288 -17.02 9.68 0.92
CA LYS A 288 -18.35 9.93 1.48
C LYS A 288 -19.31 8.75 1.23
N THR A 289 -20.24 8.51 2.16
CA THR A 289 -21.18 7.36 2.12
C THR A 289 -22.12 7.41 0.91
N GLU A 290 -22.38 8.59 0.37
CA GLU A 290 -23.20 8.77 -0.83
C GLU A 290 -22.67 7.98 -2.03
N TYR A 291 -21.35 7.77 -2.11
CA TYR A 291 -20.72 7.02 -3.19
C TYR A 291 -20.69 5.51 -3.01
N LYS A 292 -21.29 4.96 -1.93
CA LYS A 292 -21.21 3.52 -1.58
C LYS A 292 -21.62 2.55 -2.70
N ARG A 293 -22.43 2.99 -3.67
CA ARG A 293 -22.85 2.16 -4.82
C ARG A 293 -21.81 2.10 -5.95
N HIS A 294 -20.86 3.02 -5.98
CA HIS A 294 -19.79 3.12 -6.98
C HIS A 294 -18.43 2.64 -6.46
N PHE A 295 -18.33 2.36 -5.16
CA PHE A 295 -17.09 1.96 -4.50
C PHE A 295 -16.42 0.74 -5.18
N PRO A 296 -15.09 0.78 -5.44
CA PRO A 296 -14.34 -0.36 -5.94
C PRO A 296 -14.01 -1.35 -4.81
N GLY A 297 -13.96 -2.63 -5.14
CA GLY A 297 -13.51 -3.67 -4.22
C GLY A 297 -14.48 -4.02 -3.08
N ARG A 298 -13.96 -4.80 -2.13
CA ARG A 298 -14.72 -5.38 -1.01
C ARG A 298 -14.92 -4.36 0.10
N ILE A 299 -16.06 -4.42 0.79
CA ILE A 299 -16.31 -3.62 2.00
C ILE A 299 -16.76 -4.59 3.09
N ILE A 300 -16.17 -4.53 4.26
CA ILE A 300 -16.62 -5.27 5.44
C ILE A 300 -17.69 -4.44 6.15
N GLY A 301 -18.81 -5.08 6.45
CA GLY A 301 -19.92 -4.47 7.17
C GLY A 301 -20.31 -5.29 8.39
N VAL A 302 -20.78 -4.58 9.42
CA VAL A 302 -21.43 -5.18 10.58
C VAL A 302 -22.84 -5.59 10.20
N SER A 303 -23.23 -6.78 10.60
CA SER A 303 -24.56 -7.37 10.45
C SER A 303 -24.94 -8.09 11.74
N LYS A 304 -25.95 -8.97 11.67
CA LYS A 304 -26.37 -9.82 12.80
C LYS A 304 -26.49 -11.27 12.34
N ASP A 305 -26.14 -12.20 13.22
CA ASP A 305 -26.33 -13.62 12.98
C ASP A 305 -27.80 -14.06 13.23
N ARG A 306 -28.07 -15.37 13.12
CA ARG A 306 -29.41 -15.93 13.36
C ARG A 306 -29.91 -15.80 14.81
N LEU A 307 -29.01 -15.54 15.76
CA LEU A 307 -29.31 -15.36 17.18
C LEU A 307 -29.38 -13.88 17.58
N GLY A 308 -29.13 -12.96 16.63
CA GLY A 308 -29.15 -11.51 16.85
C GLY A 308 -27.82 -10.92 17.32
N ALA A 309 -26.76 -11.73 17.45
CA ALA A 309 -25.44 -11.23 17.85
C ALA A 309 -24.77 -10.47 16.69
N PRO A 310 -24.00 -9.40 16.95
CA PRO A 310 -23.22 -8.72 15.93
C PRO A 310 -22.25 -9.67 15.23
N ALA A 311 -22.24 -9.66 13.90
CA ALA A 311 -21.37 -10.49 13.06
C ALA A 311 -20.91 -9.73 11.83
N LEU A 312 -19.71 -10.02 11.34
CA LEU A 312 -19.11 -9.32 10.21
C LEU A 312 -19.34 -10.10 8.90
N ARG A 313 -19.46 -9.38 7.79
CA ARG A 313 -19.50 -9.99 6.44
C ARG A 313 -19.05 -9.01 5.37
N MET A 314 -18.79 -9.52 4.17
CA MET A 314 -18.69 -8.66 2.99
C MET A 314 -20.05 -8.05 2.64
N ALA A 315 -20.09 -6.73 2.52
CA ALA A 315 -21.26 -5.92 2.28
C ALA A 315 -21.31 -5.38 0.84
N LEU A 316 -22.53 -5.15 0.34
CA LEU A 316 -22.79 -4.56 -0.98
C LEU A 316 -22.07 -5.30 -2.14
N GLN A 317 -22.00 -6.64 -2.07
CA GLN A 317 -21.23 -7.46 -3.01
C GLN A 317 -21.74 -7.39 -4.45
N THR A 318 -22.97 -6.93 -4.68
CA THR A 318 -23.50 -6.70 -6.03
C THR A 318 -22.68 -5.69 -6.82
N ARG A 319 -21.79 -4.89 -6.20
CA ARG A 319 -20.84 -4.03 -6.92
C ARG A 319 -19.73 -4.81 -7.63
N GLU A 320 -19.42 -6.01 -7.16
CA GLU A 320 -18.21 -6.74 -7.53
C GLU A 320 -18.38 -7.60 -8.79
N GLN A 321 -17.24 -7.90 -9.44
CA GLN A 321 -17.17 -8.61 -10.72
C GLN A 321 -17.85 -9.99 -10.72
N HIS A 322 -17.86 -10.71 -9.59
CA HIS A 322 -18.42 -12.07 -9.53
C HIS A 322 -19.96 -12.08 -9.62
N ILE A 323 -20.62 -10.94 -9.38
CA ILE A 323 -22.07 -10.76 -9.58
C ILE A 323 -22.33 -9.94 -10.84
N ARG A 324 -21.73 -8.75 -10.97
CA ARG A 324 -22.08 -7.80 -12.03
C ARG A 324 -21.22 -7.85 -13.29
N ARG A 325 -20.14 -8.63 -13.31
CA ARG A 325 -19.27 -8.83 -14.49
C ARG A 325 -18.84 -7.49 -15.10
N ASP A 326 -19.17 -7.22 -16.36
CA ASP A 326 -18.87 -5.99 -17.09
C ASP A 326 -19.57 -4.73 -16.52
N LYS A 327 -20.59 -4.91 -15.68
CA LYS A 327 -21.30 -3.83 -14.98
C LYS A 327 -20.81 -3.61 -13.54
N ALA A 328 -19.77 -4.31 -13.11
CA ALA A 328 -19.16 -4.10 -11.81
C ALA A 328 -18.52 -2.72 -11.72
N THR A 329 -18.28 -2.25 -10.51
CA THR A 329 -17.63 -0.95 -10.27
C THR A 329 -16.15 -0.96 -10.64
N SER A 330 -15.51 -2.13 -10.56
CA SER A 330 -14.11 -2.37 -10.93
C SER A 330 -13.94 -3.86 -11.31
N ASN A 331 -12.84 -4.16 -12.01
CA ASN A 331 -12.44 -5.53 -12.31
C ASN A 331 -11.67 -6.22 -11.17
N ILE A 332 -11.39 -5.52 -10.07
CA ILE A 332 -10.63 -6.07 -8.94
C ILE A 332 -11.33 -7.30 -8.33
N CYS A 333 -10.53 -8.32 -7.98
CA CYS A 333 -11.01 -9.55 -7.34
C CYS A 333 -10.12 -9.94 -6.16
N THR A 334 -8.87 -10.34 -6.45
CA THR A 334 -7.81 -10.39 -5.44
C THR A 334 -7.34 -8.95 -5.19
N ALA A 335 -7.25 -8.59 -3.93
CA ALA A 335 -6.71 -7.32 -3.45
C ALA A 335 -5.56 -7.62 -2.47
N GLN A 336 -5.32 -6.77 -1.47
CA GLN A 336 -4.14 -6.84 -0.61
C GLN A 336 -4.52 -7.11 0.86
N SER A 337 -5.40 -8.09 1.07
CA SER A 337 -6.03 -8.36 2.36
C SER A 337 -5.02 -8.63 3.48
N LEU A 338 -3.97 -9.42 3.25
CA LEU A 338 -2.98 -9.73 4.29
C LEU A 338 -2.21 -8.48 4.75
N LEU A 339 -1.92 -7.57 3.81
CA LEU A 339 -1.18 -6.34 4.09
C LEU A 339 -2.09 -5.29 4.73
N ALA A 340 -3.38 -5.28 4.40
CA ALA A 340 -4.38 -4.49 5.11
C ALA A 340 -4.53 -4.98 6.56
N VAL A 341 -4.48 -6.30 6.80
CA VAL A 341 -4.43 -6.88 8.15
C VAL A 341 -3.16 -6.39 8.87
N MET A 342 -1.98 -6.49 8.27
CA MET A 342 -0.74 -5.99 8.88
C MET A 342 -0.83 -4.50 9.25
N ALA A 343 -1.29 -3.64 8.34
CA ALA A 343 -1.46 -2.21 8.60
C ALA A 343 -2.49 -1.93 9.69
N SER A 344 -3.57 -2.71 9.76
CA SER A 344 -4.55 -2.60 10.86
C SER A 344 -3.94 -3.00 12.21
N MET A 345 -3.09 -4.03 12.22
CA MET A 345 -2.39 -4.49 13.42
C MET A 345 -1.36 -3.46 13.89
N TYR A 346 -0.68 -2.78 12.96
CA TYR A 346 0.20 -1.66 13.26
C TYR A 346 -0.57 -0.52 13.93
N ALA A 347 -1.71 -0.11 13.35
CA ALA A 347 -2.57 0.90 13.95
C ALA A 347 -3.16 0.46 15.31
N VAL A 348 -3.50 -0.82 15.49
CA VAL A 348 -3.96 -1.36 16.79
C VAL A 348 -2.84 -1.34 17.82
N TYR A 349 -1.62 -1.69 17.45
CA TYR A 349 -0.49 -1.81 18.36
C TYR A 349 -0.04 -0.42 18.86
N HIS A 350 0.19 0.52 17.93
CA HIS A 350 0.62 1.89 18.27
C HIS A 350 -0.53 2.79 18.74
N GLY A 351 -1.68 2.68 18.06
CA GLY A 351 -2.88 3.50 18.26
C GLY A 351 -2.61 5.01 18.22
N PRO A 352 -3.56 5.84 18.69
CA PRO A 352 -3.54 7.25 18.33
C PRO A 352 -2.26 7.98 18.77
N GLN A 353 -1.82 7.74 20.01
CA GLN A 353 -0.64 8.39 20.56
C GLN A 353 0.67 7.84 20.01
N GLY A 354 0.79 6.52 19.81
CA GLY A 354 2.00 5.95 19.22
C GLY A 354 2.18 6.36 17.76
N LEU A 355 1.10 6.39 16.97
CA LEU A 355 1.15 6.91 15.59
C LEU A 355 1.49 8.40 15.57
N ARG A 356 0.96 9.16 16.54
CA ARG A 356 1.29 10.57 16.70
C ARG A 356 2.78 10.79 16.94
N GLU A 357 3.34 10.08 17.92
CA GLU A 357 4.76 10.15 18.28
C GLU A 357 5.66 9.79 17.09
N ILE A 358 5.31 8.74 16.35
CA ILE A 358 6.05 8.34 15.14
C ILE A 358 6.03 9.46 14.09
N ALA A 359 4.86 10.04 13.81
CA ALA A 359 4.74 11.13 12.86
C ALA A 359 5.52 12.39 13.30
N GLU A 360 5.48 12.75 14.58
CA GLU A 360 6.25 13.87 15.12
C GLU A 360 7.75 13.63 15.07
N ASN A 361 8.23 12.41 15.34
CA ASN A 361 9.65 12.06 15.25
C ASN A 361 10.16 12.16 13.80
N ILE A 362 9.39 11.63 12.84
CA ILE A 362 9.70 11.74 11.41
C ILE A 362 9.77 13.21 10.98
N HIS A 363 8.76 13.99 11.36
CA HIS A 363 8.70 15.41 11.03
C HIS A 363 9.86 16.20 11.65
N SER A 364 10.18 15.92 12.91
CA SER A 364 11.28 16.58 13.63
C SER A 364 12.63 16.27 12.98
N ALA A 365 12.86 15.02 12.53
CA ALA A 365 14.07 14.67 11.78
C ALA A 365 14.18 15.46 10.46
N ALA A 366 13.07 15.61 9.72
CA ALA A 366 13.03 16.43 8.51
C ALA A 366 13.30 17.90 8.80
N ARG A 367 12.72 18.44 9.88
CA ARG A 367 12.92 19.81 10.36
C ARG A 367 14.37 20.09 10.73
N ILE A 368 15.06 19.14 11.37
CA ILE A 368 16.47 19.26 11.75
C ILE A 368 17.36 19.28 10.52
N LEU A 369 17.10 18.38 9.55
CA LEU A 369 17.82 18.39 8.28
C LEU A 369 17.60 19.70 7.51
N ASP A 370 16.37 20.21 7.45
CA ASP A 370 16.07 21.51 6.83
C ASP A 370 16.84 22.66 7.49
N ALA A 371 16.90 22.70 8.83
CA ALA A 371 17.66 23.72 9.56
C ALA A 371 19.17 23.68 9.20
N ALA A 372 19.75 22.48 9.12
CA ALA A 372 21.14 22.30 8.71
C ALA A 372 21.38 22.75 7.25
N LEU A 373 20.45 22.42 6.34
CA LEU A 373 20.52 22.80 4.93
C LEU A 373 20.42 24.32 4.73
N ARG A 374 19.55 25.00 5.49
CA ARG A 374 19.39 26.47 5.44
C ARG A 374 20.62 27.23 5.91
N GLY A 375 21.47 26.61 6.73
CA GLY A 375 22.77 27.17 7.11
C GLY A 375 23.85 27.09 6.03
N SER A 376 23.57 26.44 4.89
CA SER A 376 24.53 26.23 3.80
C SER A 376 24.39 27.25 2.68
N ASP A 377 25.52 27.61 2.07
CA ASP A 377 25.57 28.40 0.83
C ASP A 377 25.37 27.53 -0.43
N GLN A 378 25.56 26.21 -0.33
CA GLN A 378 25.51 25.23 -1.43
C GLN A 378 24.13 24.66 -1.70
N PHE A 379 23.20 24.78 -0.75
CA PHE A 379 21.86 24.20 -0.84
C PHE A 379 20.80 25.27 -0.60
N GLU A 380 19.63 25.05 -1.18
CA GLU A 380 18.43 25.86 -0.93
C GLU A 380 17.24 24.91 -0.84
N GLN A 381 16.71 24.72 0.36
CA GLN A 381 15.48 23.97 0.57
C GLN A 381 14.29 24.87 0.17
N VAL A 382 13.40 24.36 -0.69
CA VAL A 382 12.36 25.19 -1.34
C VAL A 382 10.95 24.97 -0.81
N ASN A 383 10.69 23.98 0.05
CA ASN A 383 9.36 23.78 0.61
C ASN A 383 9.16 24.67 1.83
N GLU A 384 8.11 25.49 1.84
CA GLU A 384 7.75 26.33 2.99
C GLU A 384 7.20 25.49 4.15
N ILE A 385 6.22 24.62 3.87
CA ILE A 385 5.64 23.68 4.84
C ILE A 385 5.74 22.28 4.25
N PHE A 386 6.22 21.33 5.05
CA PHE A 386 6.43 19.94 4.68
C PHE A 386 6.20 19.01 5.87
N PHE A 387 5.94 17.73 5.60
CA PHE A 387 5.90 16.68 6.61
C PHE A 387 7.29 16.05 6.78
N ASP A 388 7.69 15.21 5.84
CA ASP A 388 8.91 14.40 5.93
C ASP A 388 9.83 14.54 4.72
N THR A 389 9.41 15.29 3.70
CA THR A 389 10.08 15.33 2.40
C THR A 389 10.57 16.73 2.09
N LEU A 390 11.88 16.85 1.80
CA LEU A 390 12.53 18.09 1.41
C LEU A 390 12.93 18.03 -0.07
N LYS A 391 12.54 19.05 -0.84
CA LYS A 391 13.08 19.37 -2.15
C LYS A 391 14.16 20.43 -1.98
N VAL A 392 15.37 20.09 -2.40
CA VAL A 392 16.58 20.87 -2.17
C VAL A 392 17.23 21.17 -3.51
N LYS A 393 17.40 22.45 -3.83
CA LYS A 393 18.20 22.89 -4.97
C LYS A 393 19.67 22.74 -4.64
N VAL A 394 20.43 22.13 -5.53
CA VAL A 394 21.88 21.97 -5.43
C VAL A 394 22.55 23.07 -6.24
N LYS A 395 23.29 23.96 -5.59
CA LYS A 395 24.06 25.01 -6.27
C LYS A 395 25.39 24.45 -6.79
N GLY A 396 26.02 25.18 -7.71
CA GLY A 396 27.22 24.71 -8.40
C GLY A 396 26.95 23.83 -9.63
N GLY A 397 25.69 23.78 -10.08
CA GLY A 397 25.29 23.12 -11.33
C GLY A 397 25.57 21.61 -11.35
N PRO A 398 25.85 21.03 -12.53
CA PRO A 398 26.08 19.60 -12.68
C PRO A 398 27.22 19.06 -11.81
N ASP A 399 28.23 19.87 -11.49
CA ASP A 399 29.40 19.46 -10.71
C ASP A 399 29.04 19.31 -9.23
N GLY A 400 28.27 20.26 -8.69
CA GLY A 400 27.72 20.17 -7.33
C GLY A 400 26.82 18.94 -7.16
N MET A 401 25.96 18.68 -8.14
CA MET A 401 25.09 17.48 -8.15
C MET A 401 25.90 16.18 -8.19
N ARG A 402 26.94 16.09 -9.03
CA ARG A 402 27.82 14.90 -9.08
C ARG A 402 28.57 14.70 -7.77
N ALA A 403 29.05 15.77 -7.13
CA ALA A 403 29.73 15.69 -5.84
C ALA A 403 28.80 15.20 -4.72
N LEU A 404 27.55 15.71 -4.66
CA LEU A 404 26.55 15.23 -3.73
C LEU A 404 26.26 13.73 -3.93
N ARG A 405 26.03 13.32 -5.18
CA ARG A 405 25.75 11.92 -5.52
C ARG A 405 26.89 11.00 -5.12
N ALA A 406 28.14 11.38 -5.40
CA ALA A 406 29.31 10.59 -5.04
C ALA A 406 29.42 10.39 -3.51
N ARG A 407 29.12 11.42 -2.71
CA ARG A 407 29.09 11.28 -1.24
C ARG A 407 27.96 10.37 -0.77
N ALA A 408 26.77 10.49 -1.34
CA ALA A 408 25.63 9.63 -1.02
C ALA A 408 25.92 8.15 -1.35
N GLU A 409 26.45 7.87 -2.54
CA GLU A 409 26.83 6.52 -2.98
C GLU A 409 27.94 5.93 -2.10
N ALA A 410 28.96 6.71 -1.75
CA ALA A 410 30.02 6.27 -0.83
C ALA A 410 29.47 5.88 0.56
N MET A 411 28.39 6.51 1.00
CA MET A 411 27.70 6.20 2.28
C MET A 411 26.54 5.22 2.14
N LYS A 412 26.35 4.62 0.95
CA LYS A 412 25.25 3.70 0.62
C LYS A 412 23.86 4.29 0.92
N ILE A 413 23.67 5.54 0.51
CA ILE A 413 22.45 6.32 0.67
C ILE A 413 21.85 6.62 -0.71
N ASN A 414 20.57 6.31 -0.88
CA ASN A 414 19.81 6.71 -2.06
C ASN A 414 18.96 7.95 -1.76
N LEU A 415 19.07 8.95 -2.64
CA LEU A 415 18.24 10.16 -2.67
C LEU A 415 17.42 10.20 -3.96
N ARG A 416 16.36 11.00 -4.01
CA ARG A 416 15.62 11.22 -5.25
C ARG A 416 16.29 12.31 -6.07
N TYR A 417 16.78 11.99 -7.26
CA TYR A 417 17.30 13.01 -8.19
C TYR A 417 16.20 13.42 -9.16
N PHE A 418 15.86 14.71 -9.21
CA PHE A 418 14.87 15.23 -10.15
C PHE A 418 15.43 15.30 -11.57
N THR A 419 14.55 15.21 -12.57
CA THR A 419 14.93 15.10 -13.98
C THR A 419 15.51 16.38 -14.57
N ASP A 420 15.28 17.53 -13.93
CA ASP A 420 15.91 18.81 -14.28
C ASP A 420 17.42 18.85 -13.97
N GLY A 421 17.91 17.94 -13.11
CA GLY A 421 19.30 17.88 -12.67
C GLY A 421 19.70 18.96 -11.66
N GLU A 422 18.77 19.79 -11.21
CA GLU A 422 19.02 20.88 -10.25
C GLU A 422 18.56 20.54 -8.84
N TYR A 423 17.56 19.67 -8.70
CA TYR A 423 16.95 19.35 -7.42
C TYR A 423 17.21 17.92 -6.97
N VAL A 424 17.32 17.76 -5.65
CA VAL A 424 17.31 16.48 -4.96
C VAL A 424 16.17 16.45 -3.94
N GLY A 425 15.52 15.30 -3.82
CA GLY A 425 14.50 15.01 -2.84
C GLY A 425 15.05 14.11 -1.73
N VAL A 426 14.69 14.42 -0.49
CA VAL A 426 15.05 13.63 0.70
C VAL A 426 13.79 13.39 1.52
N SER A 427 13.31 12.16 1.58
CA SER A 427 12.15 11.75 2.38
C SER A 427 12.61 10.99 3.62
N LEU A 428 12.38 11.59 4.79
CA LEU A 428 12.68 11.03 6.09
C LEU A 428 11.57 10.04 6.49
N HIS A 429 11.89 9.12 7.40
CA HIS A 429 11.02 8.00 7.70
C HIS A 429 11.19 7.48 9.13
N GLU A 430 10.37 6.52 9.53
CA GLU A 430 10.28 6.03 10.91
C GLU A 430 11.61 5.49 11.45
N ARG A 431 12.40 4.85 10.57
CA ARG A 431 13.69 4.24 10.96
C ARG A 431 14.84 5.22 11.20
N VAL A 432 14.66 6.52 10.88
CA VAL A 432 15.76 7.51 10.93
C VAL A 432 16.27 7.68 12.35
N SER A 433 17.46 7.15 12.61
CA SER A 433 18.17 7.37 13.87
C SER A 433 18.96 8.68 13.87
N GLN A 434 19.43 9.10 15.05
CA GLN A 434 20.34 10.26 15.17
C GLN A 434 21.60 10.09 14.32
N GLN A 435 22.16 8.88 14.24
CA GLN A 435 23.33 8.61 13.39
C GLN A 435 23.00 8.74 11.90
N GLU A 436 21.83 8.27 11.47
CA GLU A 436 21.40 8.41 10.07
C GLU A 436 21.18 9.86 9.67
N LEU A 437 20.69 10.68 10.60
CA LEU A 437 20.56 12.12 10.39
C LEU A 437 21.92 12.81 10.28
N MET A 438 22.91 12.43 11.10
CA MET A 438 24.29 12.91 10.99
C MET A 438 24.95 12.48 9.68
N ASP A 439 24.68 11.26 9.23
CA ASP A 439 25.17 10.75 7.95
C ASP A 439 24.58 11.54 6.78
N LEU A 440 23.28 11.87 6.83
CA LEU A 440 22.66 12.76 5.85
C LEU A 440 23.31 14.15 5.85
N CYS A 441 23.54 14.74 7.02
CA CYS A 441 24.26 16.02 7.12
C CYS A 441 25.67 15.92 6.51
N THR A 442 26.36 14.80 6.70
CA THR A 442 27.67 14.52 6.08
C THR A 442 27.58 14.41 4.56
N VAL A 443 26.56 13.72 4.02
CA VAL A 443 26.29 13.66 2.57
C VAL A 443 26.05 15.06 2.01
N PHE A 444 25.30 15.91 2.72
CA PHE A 444 25.10 17.29 2.31
C PHE A 444 26.29 18.20 2.64
N GLY A 445 27.29 17.77 3.41
CA GLY A 445 28.40 18.63 3.82
C GLY A 445 27.96 19.80 4.69
N VAL A 446 26.90 19.62 5.49
CA VAL A 446 26.32 20.63 6.39
C VAL A 446 26.53 20.24 7.85
N THR A 447 26.59 21.23 8.73
CA THR A 447 26.72 21.00 10.17
C THR A 447 25.36 20.56 10.76
N PRO A 448 25.29 19.44 11.48
CA PRO A 448 24.06 19.02 12.15
C PRO A 448 23.57 20.10 13.14
N MET A 449 22.26 20.31 13.17
CA MET A 449 21.60 21.14 14.17
C MET A 449 20.96 20.24 15.25
N LEU A 450 20.94 20.72 16.49
CA LEU A 450 20.42 19.95 17.63
C LEU A 450 18.99 20.31 17.99
N GLU A 451 18.52 21.51 17.62
CA GLU A 451 17.22 22.03 18.01
C GLU A 451 16.51 22.70 16.82
N VAL A 452 15.19 22.57 16.79
CA VAL A 452 14.28 23.21 15.84
C VAL A 452 13.09 23.80 16.59
N SER A 453 12.43 24.79 15.98
CA SER A 453 11.20 25.38 16.52
C SER A 453 10.08 24.34 16.67
N GLU A 454 9.11 24.63 17.53
CA GLU A 454 7.97 23.74 17.79
C GLU A 454 7.18 23.37 16.51
N ASN A 455 6.91 22.08 16.35
CA ASN A 455 6.19 21.50 15.19
C ASN A 455 4.82 22.16 14.96
N ARG A 456 4.11 22.51 16.03
CA ARG A 456 2.79 23.18 15.94
C ARG A 456 2.88 24.55 15.28
N ALA A 457 3.86 25.35 15.66
CA ALA A 457 4.06 26.67 15.07
C ALA A 457 4.46 26.58 13.60
N PHE A 458 5.28 25.58 13.24
CA PHE A 458 5.70 25.34 11.86
C PHE A 458 4.54 24.93 10.94
N LEU A 459 3.69 24.00 11.40
CA LEU A 459 2.56 23.49 10.61
C LEU A 459 1.35 24.43 10.60
N GLY A 460 1.25 25.35 11.56
CA GLY A 460 0.21 26.39 11.61
C GLY A 460 -1.20 25.79 11.51
N GLY A 461 -2.00 26.27 10.55
CA GLY A 461 -3.37 25.81 10.33
C GLY A 461 -3.51 24.37 9.83
N LEU A 462 -2.40 23.72 9.46
CA LEU A 462 -2.39 22.30 9.08
C LEU A 462 -2.18 21.37 10.27
N TRP A 463 -1.81 21.89 11.45
CA TRP A 463 -1.68 21.06 12.65
C TRP A 463 -3.01 20.42 13.03
N ARG A 464 -3.01 19.10 13.18
CA ARG A 464 -4.16 18.32 13.64
C ARG A 464 -3.98 17.92 15.09
N GLU A 465 -5.02 18.05 15.90
CA GLU A 465 -5.07 17.45 17.23
C GLU A 465 -5.45 15.96 17.13
N VAL A 466 -5.06 15.14 18.10
CA VAL A 466 -5.38 13.70 18.08
C VAL A 466 -6.88 13.47 18.28
N ASP A 467 -7.60 13.30 17.19
CA ASP A 467 -9.07 13.12 17.09
C ASP A 467 -9.48 11.81 16.39
N TYR A 468 -8.54 10.88 16.28
CA TYR A 468 -8.68 9.62 15.53
C TYR A 468 -8.46 8.41 16.43
N LEU A 469 -8.92 7.23 15.97
CA LEU A 469 -8.70 5.93 16.59
C LEU A 469 -9.21 5.85 18.04
N HIS A 470 -10.36 6.47 18.32
CA HIS A 470 -10.99 6.43 19.65
C HIS A 470 -11.62 5.08 19.98
N HIS A 471 -11.87 4.22 18.98
CA HIS A 471 -12.45 2.90 19.23
C HIS A 471 -11.55 2.08 20.18
N PRO A 472 -12.12 1.33 21.16
CA PRO A 472 -11.33 0.61 22.16
C PRO A 472 -10.31 -0.37 21.58
N VAL A 473 -10.54 -0.92 20.39
CA VAL A 473 -9.60 -1.84 19.72
C VAL A 473 -8.22 -1.21 19.55
N PHE A 474 -8.17 0.10 19.24
CA PHE A 474 -6.91 0.81 19.03
C PHE A 474 -6.29 1.30 20.33
N ASN A 475 -6.81 0.94 21.50
CA ASN A 475 -6.36 1.47 22.80
C ASN A 475 -6.11 0.36 23.85
N ARG A 476 -6.36 -0.91 23.51
CA ARG A 476 -6.28 -2.04 24.46
C ARG A 476 -5.01 -2.89 24.32
N TYR A 477 -4.46 -3.06 23.12
CA TYR A 477 -3.45 -4.08 22.84
C TYR A 477 -2.06 -3.47 22.67
N ARG A 478 -1.53 -2.86 23.74
CA ARG A 478 -0.27 -2.09 23.71
C ARG A 478 0.96 -2.91 24.07
N SER A 479 0.82 -3.86 25.00
CA SER A 479 1.92 -4.77 25.29
C SER A 479 2.06 -5.81 24.19
N GLU A 480 3.28 -6.31 23.95
CA GLU A 480 3.49 -7.40 23.00
C GLU A 480 2.67 -8.64 23.36
N THR A 481 2.52 -8.93 24.66
CA THR A 481 1.68 -10.05 25.15
C THR A 481 0.22 -9.89 24.77
N GLU A 482 -0.36 -8.70 24.95
CA GLU A 482 -1.75 -8.43 24.56
C GLU A 482 -1.94 -8.50 23.05
N MET A 483 -0.97 -7.97 22.29
CA MET A 483 -1.00 -8.01 20.83
C MET A 483 -0.93 -9.45 20.30
N MET A 484 -0.03 -10.28 20.84
CA MET A 484 0.02 -11.71 20.50
C MET A 484 -1.31 -12.41 20.79
N ARG A 485 -1.92 -12.14 21.96
CA ARG A 485 -3.22 -12.70 22.33
C ARG A 485 -4.33 -12.23 21.40
N TYR A 486 -4.33 -10.97 21.00
CA TYR A 486 -5.32 -10.43 20.05
C TYR A 486 -5.18 -11.07 18.68
N ILE A 487 -3.97 -11.10 18.12
CA ILE A 487 -3.69 -11.75 16.82
C ILE A 487 -4.14 -13.22 16.87
N LYS A 488 -3.78 -13.96 17.93
CA LYS A 488 -4.15 -15.38 18.05
C LYS A 488 -5.66 -15.57 18.25
N HIS A 489 -6.31 -14.68 18.99
CA HIS A 489 -7.76 -14.70 19.17
C HIS A 489 -8.50 -14.57 17.84
N LEU A 490 -8.05 -13.67 16.96
CA LEU A 490 -8.63 -13.54 15.62
C LEU A 490 -8.28 -14.73 14.72
N GLU A 491 -7.02 -15.17 14.70
CA GLU A 491 -6.58 -16.34 13.92
C GLU A 491 -7.46 -17.57 14.19
N ASN A 492 -7.77 -17.84 15.46
CA ASN A 492 -8.57 -19.00 15.86
C ASN A 492 -10.05 -18.92 15.45
N LYS A 493 -10.55 -17.78 14.96
CA LYS A 493 -11.90 -17.65 14.39
C LYS A 493 -11.95 -18.05 12.91
N ASP A 494 -10.79 -18.30 12.29
CA ASP A 494 -10.65 -18.43 10.85
C ASP A 494 -10.25 -19.85 10.44
N LEU A 495 -11.03 -20.46 9.54
CA LEU A 495 -10.62 -21.70 8.89
C LEU A 495 -9.62 -21.38 7.77
N SER A 496 -8.48 -22.08 7.82
CA SER A 496 -7.34 -21.93 6.90
C SER A 496 -6.72 -23.30 6.56
N LEU A 497 -5.68 -23.36 5.71
CA LEU A 497 -5.08 -24.63 5.28
C LEU A 497 -4.32 -25.36 6.40
N VAL A 498 -4.08 -24.73 7.55
CA VAL A 498 -3.54 -25.43 8.72
C VAL A 498 -4.57 -26.39 9.34
N HIS A 499 -5.85 -26.24 8.98
CA HIS A 499 -6.95 -27.02 9.53
C HIS A 499 -7.38 -28.16 8.60
N SER A 500 -7.67 -27.83 7.34
CA SER A 500 -8.27 -28.78 6.39
C SER A 500 -8.13 -28.31 4.94
N MET A 501 -8.50 -29.18 4.00
CA MET A 501 -8.66 -28.79 2.60
C MET A 501 -9.74 -27.72 2.46
N ILE A 502 -9.43 -26.65 1.71
CA ILE A 502 -10.40 -25.63 1.30
C ILE A 502 -10.61 -25.78 -0.22
N PRO A 503 -11.57 -26.62 -0.68
CA PRO A 503 -11.69 -27.02 -2.08
C PRO A 503 -12.41 -25.97 -2.95
N LEU A 504 -11.94 -24.73 -2.91
CA LEU A 504 -12.51 -23.64 -3.71
C LEU A 504 -12.13 -23.81 -5.18
N GLY A 505 -13.12 -24.13 -6.01
CA GLY A 505 -12.99 -24.10 -7.47
C GLY A 505 -12.49 -22.74 -7.95
N SER A 506 -11.62 -22.73 -8.97
CA SER A 506 -10.96 -21.54 -9.51
C SER A 506 -9.97 -20.82 -8.58
N CYS A 507 -9.69 -21.32 -7.36
CA CYS A 507 -8.71 -20.73 -6.44
C CYS A 507 -7.41 -21.51 -6.29
N THR A 508 -7.39 -22.81 -6.63
CA THR A 508 -6.20 -23.68 -6.53
C THR A 508 -5.51 -23.58 -5.17
N MET A 509 -6.26 -23.88 -4.10
CA MET A 509 -5.78 -23.88 -2.71
C MET A 509 -4.78 -25.03 -2.46
N LYS A 510 -3.56 -24.88 -2.96
CA LYS A 510 -2.45 -25.83 -2.81
C LYS A 510 -1.57 -25.47 -1.60
N LEU A 511 -0.55 -26.30 -1.35
CA LEU A 511 0.49 -25.99 -0.36
C LEU A 511 1.19 -24.66 -0.70
N ASN A 512 1.26 -23.77 0.29
CA ASN A 512 2.22 -22.67 0.35
C ASN A 512 3.38 -23.14 1.23
N ALA A 513 4.48 -23.61 0.63
CA ALA A 513 5.51 -24.27 1.40
C ALA A 513 6.35 -23.27 2.21
N ALA A 514 6.73 -23.64 3.43
CA ALA A 514 7.55 -22.77 4.28
C ALA A 514 8.87 -22.37 3.59
N THR A 515 9.53 -23.31 2.89
CA THR A 515 10.76 -23.02 2.13
C THR A 515 10.55 -21.95 1.06
N GLU A 516 9.39 -21.92 0.38
CA GLU A 516 9.06 -20.92 -0.64
C GLU A 516 8.86 -19.53 -0.03
N LEU A 517 8.34 -19.47 1.20
CA LEU A 517 7.94 -18.23 1.87
C LEU A 517 9.03 -17.60 2.74
N ILE A 518 10.00 -18.36 3.25
CA ILE A 518 11.10 -17.82 4.08
C ILE A 518 11.79 -16.60 3.43
N PRO A 519 12.11 -16.60 2.12
CA PRO A 519 12.84 -15.49 1.51
C PRO A 519 12.07 -14.16 1.45
N ILE A 520 10.73 -14.16 1.55
CA ILE A 520 9.94 -12.93 1.37
C ILE A 520 10.20 -11.89 2.47
N THR A 521 10.77 -12.32 3.61
CA THR A 521 11.11 -11.45 4.74
C THR A 521 12.62 -11.24 4.90
N TRP A 522 13.43 -11.68 3.93
CA TRP A 522 14.86 -11.36 3.90
C TRP A 522 15.06 -9.92 3.49
N ALA A 523 15.94 -9.20 4.19
CA ALA A 523 16.16 -7.78 3.93
C ALA A 523 16.56 -7.50 2.47
N ALA A 524 17.32 -8.40 1.86
CA ALA A 524 17.73 -8.33 0.46
C ALA A 524 16.57 -8.35 -0.56
N PHE A 525 15.35 -8.72 -0.16
CA PHE A 525 14.13 -8.60 -0.97
C PHE A 525 13.15 -7.59 -0.37
N ALA A 526 12.96 -7.63 0.95
CA ALA A 526 11.93 -6.88 1.67
C ALA A 526 12.26 -5.38 1.85
N GLU A 527 13.54 -5.02 1.96
CA GLU A 527 13.98 -3.65 2.32
C GLU A 527 14.43 -2.83 1.10
N LEU A 528 14.37 -3.37 -0.11
CA LEU A 528 14.72 -2.61 -1.31
C LEU A 528 13.62 -1.61 -1.66
N HIS A 529 14.04 -0.39 -1.95
CA HIS A 529 13.14 0.63 -2.50
C HIS A 529 12.90 0.35 -3.99
N PRO A 530 11.65 0.39 -4.51
CA PRO A 530 11.33 0.04 -5.90
C PRO A 530 12.08 0.88 -6.95
N PHE A 531 12.43 2.12 -6.59
CA PHE A 531 13.14 3.05 -7.46
C PHE A 531 14.63 3.20 -7.14
N CYS A 532 15.23 2.26 -6.39
CA CYS A 532 16.68 2.28 -6.20
C CYS A 532 17.42 2.07 -7.55
N PRO A 533 18.66 2.57 -7.70
CA PRO A 533 19.49 2.28 -8.87
C PRO A 533 19.66 0.77 -9.11
N LYS A 534 19.80 0.39 -10.38
CA LYS A 534 19.97 -1.01 -10.81
C LYS A 534 21.42 -1.46 -10.84
#